data_AF-A0A1E5XJY1-F1
#
_entry.id   AF-A0A1E5XJY1-F1
#
_cell.length_a   1.000
_cell.length_b   1.000
_cell.length_c   1.000
_cell.angle_alpha   90.00
_cell.angle_beta   90.00
_cell.angle_gamma   90.00
#
_symmetry.space_group_name_H-M   'P 1'
#
loop_
_entity.id
_entity.type
_entity.pdbx_description
1 polymer ?
#
loop_
_entity_poly.entity_id
_entity_poly.type
_entity_poly.pdbx_seq_one_letter_code
_entity_poly.pdbx_strand_id
1 'polypeptide(L)'
;MRRIIASLLLIIGFIGAASAYDNPKALVEAIYQPYGVGQQHEEGLEQFYSARLKDLYAANLERQSVDEKGASVDPDAPDMLAFDPFIEGQNSLLLDLVISEPVLNGDRAVATVSFHNFDHLSLISVAMVREADGWKVDDVASLAGSQNWLLSWLLQY
;
A
#
# COMPACT_ATOMS: atom_id res chain seq x y z
N MET A 1 -8.03 12.38 65.46
CA MET A 1 -8.41 12.84 64.12
C MET A 1 -7.41 12.26 63.12
N ARG A 2 -7.81 11.27 62.32
CA ARG A 2 -6.92 10.45 61.49
C ARG A 2 -7.23 10.77 60.03
N ARG A 3 -6.39 11.56 59.37
CA ARG A 3 -6.52 11.89 57.94
C ARG A 3 -5.73 10.85 57.15
N ILE A 4 -6.45 10.00 56.41
CA ILE A 4 -5.87 9.06 55.45
C ILE A 4 -5.75 9.82 54.13
N ILE A 5 -4.52 10.03 53.66
CA ILE A 5 -4.23 10.52 52.31
C ILE A 5 -4.22 9.29 51.40
N ALA A 6 -5.21 9.16 50.55
CA ALA A 6 -5.20 8.16 49.48
C ALA A 6 -4.63 8.83 48.22
N SER A 7 -3.36 8.55 47.93
CA SER A 7 -2.73 8.94 46.66
C SER A 7 -3.20 7.98 45.58
N LEU A 8 -3.98 8.50 44.62
CA LEU A 8 -4.42 7.76 43.44
C LEU A 8 -3.26 7.70 42.44
N LEU A 9 -2.69 6.52 42.24
CA LEU A 9 -1.69 6.24 41.21
C LEU A 9 -2.41 6.08 39.87
N LEU A 10 -2.31 7.09 39.01
CA LEU A 10 -2.83 7.05 37.64
C LEU A 10 -1.86 6.24 36.78
N ILE A 11 -2.18 4.96 36.52
CA ILE A 11 -1.46 4.14 35.54
C ILE A 11 -1.97 4.56 34.16
N ILE A 12 -1.24 5.43 33.48
CA ILE A 12 -1.45 5.71 32.05
C ILE A 12 -0.87 4.50 31.32
N GLY A 13 -1.72 3.54 30.98
CA GLY A 13 -1.35 2.48 30.05
C GLY A 13 -1.10 3.09 28.68
N PHE A 14 0.14 3.02 28.20
CA PHE A 14 0.41 3.19 26.77
C PHE A 14 -0.32 2.06 26.06
N ILE A 15 -1.48 2.36 25.48
CA ILE A 15 -2.05 1.52 24.43
C ILE A 15 -1.11 1.71 23.25
N GLY A 16 -0.11 0.84 23.13
CA GLY A 16 0.66 0.74 21.90
C GLY A 16 -0.33 0.46 20.78
N ALA A 17 -0.33 1.29 19.74
CA ALA A 17 -1.04 0.95 18.51
C ALA A 17 -0.57 -0.46 18.11
N ALA A 18 -1.50 -1.39 17.94
CA ALA A 18 -1.16 -2.69 17.40
C ALA A 18 -0.49 -2.44 16.05
N SER A 19 0.77 -2.86 15.94
CA SER A 19 1.50 -2.80 14.68
C SER A 19 0.67 -3.55 13.64
N ALA A 20 0.20 -2.85 12.61
CA ALA A 20 -0.74 -3.38 11.63
C ALA A 20 -0.18 -4.64 10.97
N TYR A 21 1.15 -4.70 10.79
CA TYR A 21 1.87 -5.89 10.33
C TYR A 21 3.30 -5.91 10.89
N ASP A 22 3.62 -6.85 11.78
CA ASP A 22 5.00 -7.01 12.32
C ASP A 22 5.97 -7.71 11.37
N ASN A 23 5.41 -8.43 10.39
CA ASN A 23 6.09 -9.24 9.39
C ASN A 23 5.77 -8.72 7.98
N PRO A 24 6.76 -8.43 7.11
CA PRO A 24 6.49 -7.95 5.76
C PRO A 24 5.71 -8.97 4.92
N LYS A 25 5.90 -10.28 5.15
CA LYS A 25 5.11 -11.31 4.44
C LYS A 25 3.63 -11.25 4.78
N ALA A 26 3.32 -11.01 6.06
CA ALA A 26 1.94 -10.89 6.52
C ALA A 26 1.23 -9.68 5.90
N LEU A 27 1.96 -8.57 5.66
CA LEU A 27 1.42 -7.43 4.91
C LEU A 27 1.03 -7.83 3.49
N VAL A 28 1.93 -8.50 2.75
CA VAL A 28 1.64 -8.91 1.37
C VAL A 28 0.51 -9.94 1.32
N GLU A 29 0.50 -10.92 2.23
CA GLU A 29 -0.61 -11.88 2.33
C GLU A 29 -1.94 -11.18 2.60
N ALA A 30 -1.97 -10.17 3.48
CA ALA A 30 -3.19 -9.41 3.77
C ALA A 30 -3.68 -8.58 2.56
N ILE A 31 -2.78 -8.05 1.73
CA ILE A 31 -3.15 -7.35 0.49
C ILE A 31 -3.82 -8.32 -0.50
N TYR A 32 -3.30 -9.53 -0.63
CA TYR A 32 -3.80 -10.47 -1.63
C TYR A 32 -4.99 -11.33 -1.15
N GLN A 33 -5.19 -11.47 0.16
CA GLN A 33 -6.25 -12.31 0.73
C GLN A 33 -7.68 -11.94 0.26
N PRO A 34 -8.06 -10.66 0.10
CA PRO A 34 -9.42 -10.28 -0.31
C PRO A 34 -9.73 -10.47 -1.79
N TYR A 35 -8.74 -10.73 -2.66
CA TYR A 35 -9.01 -10.93 -4.09
C TYR A 35 -9.69 -12.27 -4.37
N GLY A 36 -11.03 -12.24 -4.46
CA GLY A 36 -11.84 -13.31 -5.02
C GLY A 36 -12.20 -13.09 -6.50
N VAL A 37 -12.86 -14.07 -7.12
CA VAL A 37 -13.22 -14.00 -8.55
C VAL A 37 -14.12 -12.78 -8.84
N GLY A 38 -13.64 -11.92 -9.74
CA GLY A 38 -14.32 -10.69 -10.16
C GLY A 38 -14.32 -9.59 -9.10
N GLN A 39 -13.54 -9.73 -8.02
CA GLN A 39 -13.56 -8.78 -6.91
C GLN A 39 -12.46 -7.72 -7.03
N GLN A 40 -12.74 -6.60 -6.37
CA GLN A 40 -11.84 -5.50 -6.07
C GLN A 40 -11.62 -5.43 -4.55
N HIS A 41 -10.61 -4.70 -4.11
CA HIS A 41 -10.46 -4.37 -2.70
C HIS A 41 -11.61 -3.44 -2.25
N GLU A 42 -12.47 -3.89 -1.33
CA GLU A 42 -13.62 -3.09 -0.84
C GLU A 42 -13.17 -1.92 0.05
N GLU A 43 -12.20 -2.17 0.93
CA GLU A 43 -11.56 -1.18 1.79
C GLU A 43 -10.27 -0.72 1.09
N GLY A 44 -10.28 0.44 0.43
CA GLY A 44 -9.19 0.93 -0.43
C GLY A 44 -7.76 0.62 0.03
N LEU A 45 -6.85 0.47 -0.93
CA LEU A 45 -5.48 0.00 -0.73
C LEU A 45 -4.61 0.94 0.11
N GLU A 46 -5.06 2.18 0.31
CA GLU A 46 -4.31 3.24 1.01
C GLU A 46 -3.94 2.84 2.44
N GLN A 47 -4.70 1.96 3.09
CA GLN A 47 -4.38 1.48 4.44
C GLN A 47 -3.01 0.76 4.51
N PHE A 48 -2.58 0.13 3.42
CA PHE A 48 -1.32 -0.60 3.33
C PHE A 48 -0.12 0.29 2.98
N TYR A 49 -0.37 1.51 2.50
CA TYR A 49 0.68 2.39 1.97
C TYR A 49 1.46 3.12 3.06
N SER A 50 2.75 3.30 2.80
CA SER A 50 3.66 4.13 3.59
C SER A 50 3.21 5.58 3.54
N ALA A 51 3.67 6.39 4.50
CA ALA A 51 3.42 7.83 4.47
C ALA A 51 3.92 8.44 3.14
N ARG A 52 5.11 8.04 2.69
CA ARG A 52 5.69 8.50 1.43
C ARG A 52 4.81 8.17 0.22
N LEU A 53 4.31 6.94 0.10
CA LEU A 53 3.50 6.56 -1.06
C LEU A 53 2.15 7.29 -1.06
N LYS A 54 1.55 7.50 0.13
CA LYS A 54 0.35 8.34 0.27
C LYS A 54 0.58 9.77 -0.20
N ASP A 55 1.72 10.36 0.16
CA ASP A 55 2.08 11.72 -0.26
C ASP A 55 2.22 11.83 -1.79
N LEU A 56 2.72 10.77 -2.46
CA LEU A 56 2.79 10.75 -3.93
C LEU A 56 1.41 10.73 -4.58
N TYR A 57 0.47 9.94 -4.05
CA TYR A 57 -0.92 9.96 -4.52
C TYR A 57 -1.58 11.33 -4.29
N ALA A 58 -1.37 11.94 -3.11
CA ALA A 58 -1.91 13.26 -2.79
C ALA A 58 -1.36 14.35 -3.72
N ALA A 59 -0.04 14.33 -3.97
CA ALA A 59 0.60 15.26 -4.89
C ALA A 59 0.12 15.09 -6.34
N ASN A 60 -0.06 13.84 -6.79
CA ASN A 60 -0.62 13.54 -8.10
C ASN A 60 -2.06 14.10 -8.24
N LEU A 61 -2.89 13.91 -7.21
CA LEU A 61 -4.25 14.45 -7.18
C LEU A 61 -4.27 15.99 -7.19
N GLU A 62 -3.37 16.64 -6.46
CA GLU A 62 -3.24 18.10 -6.45
C GLU A 62 -2.87 18.64 -7.84
N ARG A 63 -1.95 17.98 -8.54
CA ARG A 63 -1.56 18.36 -9.91
C ARG A 63 -2.70 18.22 -10.92
N GLN A 64 -3.56 17.22 -10.74
CA GLN A 64 -4.77 17.03 -11.56
C GLN A 64 -5.92 17.99 -11.21
N SER A 65 -5.76 18.85 -10.21
CA SER A 65 -6.81 19.81 -9.85
C SER A 65 -7.04 20.86 -10.93
N VAL A 66 -8.19 21.51 -10.87
CA VAL A 66 -8.54 22.64 -11.74
C VAL A 66 -8.61 23.93 -10.92
N ASP A 67 -8.30 25.05 -11.56
CA ASP A 67 -8.46 26.37 -10.96
C ASP A 67 -9.95 26.77 -10.86
N GLU A 68 -10.22 27.95 -10.28
CA GLU A 68 -11.59 28.48 -10.12
C GLU A 68 -12.36 28.63 -11.45
N LYS A 69 -11.65 28.63 -12.59
CA LYS A 69 -12.20 28.78 -13.94
C LYS A 69 -12.30 27.44 -14.67
N GLY A 70 -11.91 26.34 -14.02
CA GLY A 70 -11.92 24.99 -14.59
C GLY A 70 -10.72 24.68 -15.50
N ALA A 71 -9.66 25.50 -15.50
CA ALA A 71 -8.43 25.18 -16.22
C ALA A 71 -7.55 24.23 -15.40
N SER A 72 -6.90 23.26 -16.05
CA SER A 72 -5.96 22.35 -15.37
C SER A 72 -4.83 23.15 -14.69
N VAL A 73 -4.56 22.85 -13.42
CA VAL A 73 -3.45 23.44 -12.67
C VAL A 73 -2.10 22.97 -13.23
N ASP A 74 -2.02 21.70 -13.64
CA ASP A 74 -0.89 21.12 -14.35
C ASP A 74 -1.41 20.33 -15.57
N PRO A 75 -1.32 20.88 -16.79
CA PRO A 75 -1.80 20.20 -17.99
C PRO A 75 -0.95 18.98 -18.38
N ASP A 76 0.25 18.83 -17.81
CA ASP A 76 1.15 17.70 -18.02
C ASP A 76 1.11 16.73 -16.81
N ALA A 77 0.14 16.86 -15.91
CA ALA A 77 -0.05 15.92 -14.81
C ALA A 77 -0.39 14.52 -15.35
N PRO A 78 0.28 13.45 -14.88
CA PRO A 78 -0.11 12.10 -15.25
C PRO A 78 -1.49 11.77 -14.65
N ASP A 79 -2.30 11.08 -15.45
CA ASP A 79 -3.64 10.65 -15.05
C ASP A 79 -3.60 9.77 -13.80
N MET A 80 -4.66 9.85 -12.98
CA MET A 80 -4.85 8.92 -11.88
C MET A 80 -4.91 7.48 -12.40
N LEU A 81 -4.31 6.55 -11.66
CA LEU A 81 -4.29 5.14 -12.02
C LEU A 81 -5.71 4.59 -12.16
N ALA A 82 -6.03 4.09 -13.35
CA ALA A 82 -7.30 3.46 -13.66
C ALA A 82 -7.30 1.94 -13.40
N PHE A 83 -6.32 1.43 -12.65
CA PHE A 83 -6.13 0.02 -12.34
C PHE A 83 -5.56 -0.18 -10.92
N ASP A 84 -5.78 -1.37 -10.37
CA ASP A 84 -5.19 -1.80 -9.11
C ASP A 84 -3.74 -2.27 -9.34
N PRO A 85 -2.73 -1.66 -8.69
CA PRO A 85 -1.32 -1.95 -8.94
C PRO A 85 -0.89 -3.35 -8.46
N PHE A 86 -1.65 -4.03 -7.61
CA PHE A 86 -1.30 -5.38 -7.14
C PHE A 86 -1.82 -6.49 -8.07
N ILE A 87 -2.78 -6.18 -8.95
CA ILE A 87 -3.36 -7.16 -9.90
C ILE A 87 -3.28 -6.72 -11.36
N GLU A 88 -2.68 -5.56 -11.63
CA GLU A 88 -2.54 -4.97 -12.98
C GLU A 88 -3.87 -4.85 -13.74
N GLY A 89 -4.96 -4.57 -13.01
CA GLY A 89 -6.28 -4.58 -13.62
C GLY A 89 -7.37 -4.01 -12.72
N GLN A 90 -8.60 -4.02 -13.24
CA GLN A 90 -9.77 -3.58 -12.49
C GLN A 90 -10.49 -4.74 -11.79
N ASN A 91 -10.31 -5.97 -12.26
CA ASN A 91 -10.96 -7.15 -11.69
C ASN A 91 -9.91 -8.23 -11.50
N SER A 92 -10.12 -9.08 -10.50
CA SER A 92 -9.22 -10.19 -10.20
C SER A 92 -9.80 -11.55 -10.59
N LEU A 93 -8.97 -12.38 -11.20
CA LEU A 93 -9.12 -13.83 -11.26
C LEU A 93 -7.71 -14.39 -11.11
N LEU A 94 -7.23 -14.45 -9.86
CA LEU A 94 -5.85 -14.83 -9.56
C LEU A 94 -5.73 -16.36 -9.56
N LEU A 95 -4.93 -16.89 -10.48
CA LEU A 95 -4.54 -18.29 -10.57
C LEU A 95 -3.05 -18.41 -10.26
N ASP A 96 -2.65 -19.54 -9.67
CA ASP A 96 -1.25 -19.85 -9.36
C ASP A 96 -0.53 -18.75 -8.55
N LEU A 97 -1.25 -18.12 -7.61
CA LEU A 97 -0.71 -17.07 -6.75
C LEU A 97 0.43 -17.62 -5.89
N VAL A 98 1.62 -17.02 -6.03
CA VAL A 98 2.80 -17.31 -5.25
C VAL A 98 3.37 -16.00 -4.71
N ILE A 99 3.51 -15.92 -3.39
CA ILE A 99 4.18 -14.82 -2.68
C ILE A 99 5.55 -15.33 -2.20
N SER A 100 6.63 -14.67 -2.62
CA SER A 100 7.99 -15.05 -2.22
C SER A 100 8.23 -14.79 -0.73
N GLU A 101 9.28 -15.41 -0.17
CA GLU A 101 9.82 -14.94 1.11
C GLU A 101 10.41 -13.52 0.91
N PRO A 102 10.07 -12.54 1.77
CA PRO A 102 10.65 -11.21 1.67
C PRO A 102 12.15 -11.21 1.97
N VAL A 103 12.91 -10.53 1.12
CA VAL A 103 14.32 -10.23 1.37
C VAL A 103 14.42 -8.97 2.22
N LEU A 104 15.01 -9.10 3.42
CA LEU A 104 15.15 -8.02 4.40
C LEU A 104 16.47 -7.27 4.25
N ASN A 105 16.42 -5.95 4.45
CA ASN A 105 17.58 -5.08 4.60
C ASN A 105 17.27 -3.96 5.62
N GLY A 106 17.55 -4.23 6.90
CA GLY A 106 17.19 -3.34 8.00
C GLY A 106 15.68 -3.11 8.07
N ASP A 107 15.26 -1.86 8.00
CA ASP A 107 13.86 -1.43 8.01
C ASP A 107 13.21 -1.46 6.62
N ARG A 108 13.80 -2.17 5.66
CA ARG A 108 13.26 -2.37 4.32
C ARG A 108 13.13 -3.85 3.99
N ALA A 109 12.14 -4.17 3.16
CA ALA A 109 11.96 -5.51 2.63
C ALA A 109 11.46 -5.44 1.18
N VAL A 110 11.74 -6.48 0.41
CA VAL A 110 11.17 -6.66 -0.93
C VAL A 110 10.66 -8.09 -1.05
N ALA A 111 9.44 -8.26 -1.55
CA ALA A 111 8.89 -9.55 -1.94
C ALA A 111 8.42 -9.48 -3.39
N THR A 112 8.42 -10.61 -4.09
CA THR A 112 7.76 -10.73 -5.39
C THR A 112 6.50 -11.54 -5.27
N VAL A 113 5.50 -11.20 -6.09
CA VAL A 113 4.24 -11.90 -6.19
C VAL A 113 4.02 -12.26 -7.66
N SER A 114 3.83 -13.55 -7.94
CA SER A 114 3.53 -14.03 -9.29
C SER A 114 2.17 -14.71 -9.31
N PHE A 115 1.40 -14.46 -10.35
CA PHE A 115 0.08 -15.05 -10.57
C PHE A 115 -0.28 -14.91 -12.04
N HIS A 116 -1.30 -15.64 -12.48
CA HIS A 116 -2.06 -15.25 -13.65
C HIS A 116 -3.29 -14.46 -13.18
N ASN A 117 -3.53 -13.28 -13.74
CA ASN A 117 -4.82 -12.61 -13.61
C ASN A 117 -5.58 -12.82 -14.93
N PHE A 118 -6.62 -13.63 -14.90
CA PHE A 118 -7.22 -14.20 -16.12
C PHE A 118 -6.17 -14.96 -16.95
N ASP A 119 -5.95 -14.57 -18.20
CA ASP A 119 -4.97 -15.16 -19.13
C ASP A 119 -3.64 -14.39 -19.18
N HIS A 120 -3.46 -13.40 -18.30
CA HIS A 120 -2.25 -12.59 -18.23
C HIS A 120 -1.35 -13.02 -17.07
N LEU A 121 -0.10 -13.38 -17.37
CA LEU A 121 0.93 -13.59 -16.35
C LEU A 121 1.39 -12.24 -15.79
N SER A 122 1.46 -12.13 -14.47
CA SER A 122 1.98 -10.99 -13.74
C SER A 122 3.12 -11.40 -12.83
N LEU A 123 4.11 -10.51 -12.71
CA LEU A 123 5.18 -10.59 -11.71
C LEU A 123 5.35 -9.21 -11.09
N ILE A 124 4.87 -9.07 -9.86
CA ILE A 124 4.87 -7.80 -9.12
C ILE A 124 5.97 -7.82 -8.08
N SER A 125 6.75 -6.76 -7.99
CA SER A 125 7.66 -6.49 -6.88
C SER A 125 6.99 -5.53 -5.90
N VAL A 126 6.94 -5.90 -4.63
CA VAL A 126 6.41 -5.09 -3.55
C VAL A 126 7.58 -4.66 -2.66
N ALA A 127 7.94 -3.37 -2.73
CA ALA A 127 8.91 -2.77 -1.84
C ALA A 127 8.20 -2.28 -0.57
N MET A 128 8.78 -2.58 0.59
CA MET A 128 8.18 -2.32 1.89
C MET A 128 9.15 -1.61 2.81
N VAL A 129 8.61 -0.80 3.72
CA VAL A 129 9.35 -0.08 4.75
C VAL A 129 8.67 -0.30 6.11
N ARG A 130 9.47 -0.41 7.18
CA ARG A 130 8.97 -0.45 8.55
C ARG A 130 8.76 0.97 9.05
N GLU A 131 7.51 1.30 9.38
CA GLU A 131 7.12 2.54 10.05
C GLU A 131 6.74 2.27 11.52
N ALA A 132 6.35 3.32 12.25
CA ALA A 132 6.05 3.22 13.67
C ALA A 132 4.86 2.29 13.98
N ASP A 133 3.93 2.12 13.03
CA ASP A 133 2.73 1.28 13.13
C ASP A 133 2.86 -0.04 12.36
N GLY A 134 4.06 -0.43 11.92
CA GLY A 134 4.32 -1.71 11.26
C GLY A 134 4.89 -1.59 9.85
N TRP A 135 4.90 -2.70 9.12
CA TRP A 135 5.31 -2.70 7.72
C TRP A 135 4.25 -2.05 6.84
N LYS A 136 4.72 -1.25 5.87
CA LYS A 136 3.92 -0.59 4.85
C LYS A 136 4.52 -0.80 3.47
N VAL A 137 3.69 -0.73 2.44
CA VAL A 137 4.10 -0.72 1.04
C VAL A 137 4.66 0.66 0.70
N ASP A 138 5.92 0.69 0.26
CA ASP A 138 6.62 1.91 -0.14
C ASP A 138 6.67 2.09 -1.66
N ASP A 139 6.62 0.99 -2.43
CA ASP A 139 6.49 1.04 -3.88
C ASP A 139 6.00 -0.31 -4.43
N VAL A 140 5.45 -0.27 -5.63
CA VAL A 140 5.00 -1.45 -6.38
C VAL A 140 5.54 -1.36 -7.80
N ALA A 141 6.01 -2.46 -8.37
CA ALA A 141 6.48 -2.48 -9.74
C ALA A 141 6.02 -3.74 -10.47
N SER A 142 5.66 -3.61 -11.74
CA SER A 142 5.52 -4.76 -12.64
C SER A 142 6.83 -5.08 -13.32
N LEU A 143 7.25 -6.34 -13.20
CA LEU A 143 8.52 -6.87 -13.72
C LEU A 143 8.35 -7.75 -14.96
N ALA A 144 7.17 -8.34 -15.16
CA ALA A 144 6.92 -9.27 -16.27
C ALA A 144 5.48 -9.26 -16.80
N GLY A 145 4.74 -8.16 -16.60
CA GLY A 145 3.38 -7.98 -17.13
C GLY A 145 3.36 -7.51 -18.59
N SER A 146 2.20 -7.01 -19.03
CA SER A 146 2.04 -6.42 -20.37
C SER A 146 2.97 -5.22 -20.60
N GLN A 147 3.29 -4.49 -19.53
CA GLN A 147 4.22 -3.36 -19.51
C GLN A 147 4.96 -3.35 -18.17
N ASN A 148 6.23 -2.97 -18.19
CA ASN A 148 7.00 -2.77 -16.97
C ASN A 148 6.81 -1.34 -16.48
N TRP A 149 6.52 -1.18 -15.20
CA TRP A 149 6.26 0.12 -14.59
C TRP A 149 6.65 0.13 -13.12
N LEU A 150 6.84 1.33 -12.57
CA LEU A 150 7.06 1.60 -11.15
C LEU A 150 5.96 2.56 -10.68
N LEU A 151 5.24 2.20 -9.63
CA LEU A 151 4.07 2.94 -9.16
C LEU A 151 4.42 4.39 -8.82
N SER A 152 5.50 4.59 -8.07
CA SER A 152 5.98 5.94 -7.75
C SER A 152 6.34 6.76 -8.99
N TRP A 153 6.77 6.13 -10.08
CA TRP A 153 7.06 6.82 -11.34
C TRP A 153 5.77 7.25 -12.04
N LEU A 154 4.77 6.35 -12.15
CA LEU A 154 3.47 6.62 -12.77
C LEU A 154 2.70 7.76 -12.07
N LEU A 155 2.88 7.92 -10.76
CA LEU A 155 2.24 9.00 -10.00
C LEU A 155 2.88 10.39 -10.29
N GLN A 156 4.08 10.41 -10.87
CA GLN A 156 4.87 11.62 -11.07
C GLN A 156 5.05 11.99 -12.54
N TYR A 157 5.06 11.02 -13.46
CA TYR A 157 5.37 11.17 -14.88
C TYR A 157 4.49 10.28 -15.75
#